data_AF-A0A2E2YCQ1-F1
#
_entry.id   AF-A0A2E2YCQ1-F1
#
_cell.length_a   1.000
_cell.length_b   1.000
_cell.length_c   1.000
_cell.angle_alpha   90.00
_cell.angle_beta   90.00
_cell.angle_gamma   90.00
#
_symmetry.space_group_name_H-M   'P 1'
#
loop_
_entity.id
_entity.type
_entity.pdbx_description
1 polymer ?
#
loop_
_entity_poly.entity_id
_entity_poly.type
_entity_poly.pdbx_seq_one_letter_code
_entity_poly.pdbx_strand_id
1 'polypeptide(L)'
;MQLRDYHFFCLEHVRAYNKAWNYHEGLNDQQVENSIRRSTTWERPSWPFGARRQGFDSFVRGDIKDTFNFFAEGNNCDDKEVVKGKFDPQQIAALDIMGLKPPLDIGKLKSQYKYLVKIHHPDRNGGDKEAEERLKLINEAYTTLKQFLS
;
A
#
# COMPACT_ATOMS: atom_id res chain seq x y z
N MET A 1 31.05 -18.01 -8.01
CA MET A 1 29.99 -18.58 -8.88
C MET A 1 29.65 -17.52 -9.92
N GLN A 2 29.99 -17.77 -11.19
CA GLN A 2 29.77 -16.81 -12.27
C GLN A 2 28.34 -17.02 -12.80
N LEU A 3 27.44 -16.05 -12.58
CA LEU A 3 26.00 -16.18 -12.90
C LEU A 3 25.66 -15.94 -14.39
N ARG A 4 26.67 -15.68 -15.23
CA ARG A 4 26.49 -15.29 -16.64
C ARG A 4 27.15 -16.25 -17.63
N ASP A 5 27.54 -17.43 -17.15
CA ASP A 5 28.12 -18.44 -18.01
C ASP A 5 27.00 -19.33 -18.55
N TYR A 6 27.01 -19.53 -19.86
CA TYR A 6 26.01 -20.32 -20.57
C TYR A 6 26.70 -21.49 -21.27
N HIS A 7 26.15 -22.68 -21.11
CA HIS A 7 26.58 -23.87 -21.84
C HIS A 7 25.48 -24.29 -22.83
N PHE A 8 25.85 -24.48 -24.10
CA PHE A 8 24.94 -24.92 -25.15
C PHE A 8 25.13 -26.41 -25.41
N PHE A 9 24.04 -27.16 -25.29
CA PHE A 9 24.05 -28.62 -25.44
C PHE A 9 23.01 -29.05 -26.49
N CYS A 10 23.25 -30.19 -27.15
CA CYS A 10 22.19 -30.86 -27.89
C CYS A 10 21.22 -31.59 -26.92
N LEU A 11 20.05 -31.99 -27.41
CA LEU A 11 18.98 -32.55 -26.58
C LEU A 11 19.41 -33.81 -25.79
N GLU A 12 20.28 -34.63 -26.35
CA GLU A 12 20.84 -35.81 -25.68
C GLU A 12 21.73 -35.42 -24.50
N HIS A 13 22.61 -34.44 -24.69
CA HIS A 13 23.52 -33.97 -23.65
C HIS A 13 22.81 -33.19 -22.54
N VAL A 14 21.75 -32.44 -22.83
CA VAL A 14 20.91 -31.82 -21.78
C VAL A 14 20.33 -32.88 -20.85
N ARG A 15 19.88 -34.02 -21.39
CA ARG A 15 19.34 -35.12 -20.58
C ARG A 15 20.41 -35.76 -19.71
N ALA A 16 21.60 -36.01 -20.26
CA ALA A 16 22.72 -36.54 -19.50
C ALA A 16 23.16 -35.60 -18.38
N TYR A 17 23.23 -34.29 -18.68
CA TYR A 17 23.60 -33.25 -17.72
C TYR A 17 22.57 -33.12 -16.59
N ASN A 18 21.28 -33.01 -16.92
CA ASN A 18 20.21 -32.93 -15.90
C ASN A 18 20.14 -34.18 -15.02
N LYS A 19 20.48 -35.35 -15.58
CA LYS A 19 20.53 -36.61 -14.81
C LYS A 19 21.70 -36.65 -13.83
N ALA A 20 22.83 -36.03 -14.18
CA ALA A 20 24.00 -35.94 -13.32
C ALA A 20 23.84 -34.87 -12.22
N TRP A 21 22.93 -33.92 -12.38
CA TRP A 21 22.76 -32.81 -11.46
C TRP A 21 22.03 -33.22 -10.18
N ASN A 22 22.66 -32.99 -9.02
CA ASN A 22 22.05 -33.15 -7.71
C ASN A 22 22.11 -31.83 -6.93
N TYR A 23 20.94 -31.25 -6.65
CA TYR A 23 20.82 -30.01 -5.87
C TYR A 23 21.42 -30.15 -4.46
N HIS A 24 21.40 -31.35 -3.87
CA HIS A 24 21.87 -31.62 -2.52
C HIS A 24 23.29 -32.22 -2.47
N GLU A 25 24.06 -32.13 -3.56
CA GLU A 25 25.43 -32.65 -3.59
C GLU A 25 26.32 -31.98 -2.52
N GLY A 26 26.96 -32.80 -1.69
CA GLY A 26 27.84 -32.33 -0.60
C GLY A 26 27.14 -31.92 0.69
N LEU A 27 25.80 -32.01 0.77
CA LEU A 27 25.06 -31.79 2.02
C LEU A 27 25.00 -33.07 2.87
N ASN A 28 25.09 -32.90 4.19
CA ASN A 28 24.83 -33.97 5.15
C ASN A 28 23.31 -34.17 5.33
N ASP A 29 22.89 -35.35 5.80
CA ASP A 29 21.48 -35.73 6.00
C ASP A 29 20.72 -34.72 6.86
N GLN A 30 21.34 -34.20 7.93
CA GLN A 30 20.72 -33.16 8.77
C GLN A 30 20.50 -31.84 8.02
N GLN A 31 21.40 -31.49 7.10
CA GLN A 31 21.26 -30.27 6.29
C GLN A 31 20.19 -30.44 5.23
N VAL A 32 20.05 -31.65 4.67
CA VAL A 32 18.94 -32.03 3.78
C VAL A 32 17.60 -31.97 4.52
N GLU A 33 17.51 -32.51 5.74
CA GLU A 33 16.28 -32.42 6.53
C GLU A 33 15.91 -30.96 6.85
N ASN A 34 16.92 -30.14 7.17
CA ASN A 34 16.71 -28.72 7.42
C ASN A 34 16.27 -27.96 6.16
N SER A 35 16.80 -28.29 4.97
CA SER A 35 16.34 -27.67 3.72
C SER A 35 14.89 -28.05 3.43
N ILE A 36 14.51 -29.31 3.62
CA ILE A 36 13.13 -29.78 3.49
C ILE A 36 12.19 -29.00 4.42
N ARG A 37 12.55 -28.87 5.70
CA ARG A 37 11.76 -28.11 6.69
C ARG A 37 11.60 -26.63 6.32
N ARG A 38 12.66 -25.99 5.81
CA ARG A 38 12.61 -24.58 5.35
C ARG A 38 11.76 -24.42 4.10
N SER A 39 11.82 -25.35 3.16
CA SER A 39 11.02 -25.33 1.95
C SER A 39 9.51 -25.43 2.24
N THR A 40 9.12 -26.09 3.34
CA THR A 40 7.72 -26.12 3.79
C THR A 40 7.15 -24.71 4.02
N THR A 41 7.97 -23.78 4.49
CA THR A 41 7.55 -22.39 4.71
C THR A 41 8.02 -21.45 3.60
N TRP A 42 8.36 -21.99 2.42
CA TRP A 42 8.90 -21.21 1.29
C TRP A 42 10.11 -20.37 1.68
N GLU A 43 10.98 -20.92 2.52
CA GLU A 43 12.14 -20.22 3.10
C GLU A 43 11.77 -18.96 3.89
N ARG A 44 10.50 -18.79 4.25
CA ARG A 44 10.05 -17.72 5.13
C ARG A 44 10.07 -18.24 6.57
N PRO A 45 11.03 -17.81 7.41
CA PRO A 45 11.07 -18.26 8.80
C PRO A 45 9.85 -17.75 9.55
N SER A 46 9.18 -18.63 10.29
CA SER A 46 8.17 -18.25 11.28
C SER A 46 8.85 -17.98 12.61
N TRP A 47 8.32 -17.01 13.36
CA TRP A 47 8.79 -16.69 14.70
C TRP A 47 7.81 -17.33 15.70
N PRO A 48 8.29 -17.92 16.81
CA PRO A 48 7.38 -18.40 17.83
C PRO A 48 6.59 -17.22 18.40
N PHE A 49 5.36 -17.49 18.83
CA PHE A 49 4.46 -16.47 19.35
C PHE A 49 5.15 -15.72 20.50
N GLY A 50 5.33 -14.40 20.36
CA GLY A 50 5.98 -13.56 21.38
C GLY A 50 7.51 -13.38 21.25
N ALA A 51 8.20 -14.01 20.28
CA ALA A 51 9.65 -13.80 20.09
C ALA A 51 10.02 -12.38 19.62
N ARG A 52 9.08 -11.64 19.05
CA ARG A 52 9.30 -10.31 18.49
C ARG A 52 9.00 -9.17 19.47
N ARG A 53 9.41 -9.28 20.75
CA ARG A 53 9.24 -8.17 21.72
C ARG A 53 9.89 -6.86 21.25
N GLN A 54 10.98 -6.92 20.47
CA GLN A 54 11.66 -5.72 19.97
C GLN A 54 10.89 -4.99 18.86
N GLY A 55 10.17 -5.71 18.00
CA GLY A 55 9.30 -5.12 16.97
C GLY A 55 7.96 -4.64 17.55
N PHE A 56 7.48 -5.30 18.61
CA PHE A 56 6.31 -4.83 19.35
C PHE A 56 6.63 -3.59 20.19
N ASP A 57 7.82 -3.48 20.79
CA ASP A 57 8.25 -2.28 21.53
C ASP A 57 8.35 -1.06 20.58
N SER A 58 8.85 -1.24 19.36
CA SER A 58 8.86 -0.17 18.34
C SER A 58 7.46 0.14 17.77
N PHE A 59 6.54 -0.83 17.71
CA PHE A 59 5.12 -0.60 17.42
C PHE A 59 4.43 0.19 18.54
N VAL A 60 4.68 -0.17 19.81
CA VAL A 60 4.10 0.49 21.00
C VAL A 60 4.66 1.88 21.22
N ARG A 61 5.94 2.12 20.87
CA ARG A 61 6.59 3.44 20.94
C ARG A 61 6.21 4.38 19.79
N GLY A 62 5.44 3.92 18.80
CA GLY A 62 4.96 4.79 17.70
C GLY A 62 6.01 5.10 16.63
N ASP A 63 7.14 4.38 16.58
CA ASP A 63 8.23 4.60 15.62
C ASP A 63 7.95 4.04 14.21
N ILE A 64 6.73 3.57 13.97
CA ILE A 64 6.32 3.09 12.65
C ILE A 64 6.01 4.28 11.78
N LYS A 65 6.93 4.58 10.86
CA LYS A 65 6.73 5.57 9.79
C LYS A 65 5.63 5.09 8.86
N ASP A 66 4.41 5.47 9.18
CA ASP A 66 3.21 5.14 8.43
C ASP A 66 3.17 5.89 7.09
N THR A 67 3.86 5.32 6.11
CA THR A 67 4.01 5.89 4.77
C THR A 67 2.66 5.98 4.04
N PHE A 68 1.63 5.27 4.52
CA PHE A 68 0.29 5.22 3.93
C PHE A 68 -0.81 5.81 4.83
N ASN A 69 -0.46 6.37 5.98
CA ASN A 69 -1.40 7.00 6.91
C ASN A 69 -2.58 6.09 7.35
N PHE A 70 -2.33 4.78 7.53
CA PHE A 70 -3.26 3.76 8.02
C PHE A 70 -3.49 3.77 9.54
N PHE A 71 -2.49 4.18 10.33
CA PHE A 71 -2.49 4.17 11.81
C PHE A 71 -2.68 5.57 12.43
N ALA A 72 -2.67 6.63 11.62
CA ALA A 72 -2.92 8.01 12.05
C ALA A 72 -4.41 8.33 12.26
N GLU A 73 -5.16 7.42 12.85
CA GLU A 73 -6.58 7.60 13.20
C GLU A 73 -6.69 7.60 14.72
N GLY A 74 -6.10 8.61 15.38
CA GLY A 74 -6.25 8.72 16.84
C GLY A 74 -5.56 9.88 17.52
N ASN A 75 -4.32 10.23 17.16
CA ASN A 75 -3.62 11.32 17.83
C ASN A 75 -2.62 11.96 16.85
N ASN A 76 -2.95 13.16 16.39
CA ASN A 76 -2.03 14.27 16.21
C ASN A 76 -2.86 15.51 15.83
N CYS A 77 -3.09 16.35 16.83
CA CYS A 77 -3.28 17.78 16.64
C CYS A 77 -1.91 18.38 16.27
N ASP A 78 -1.38 18.00 15.11
CA ASP A 78 -0.26 18.70 14.51
C ASP A 78 -0.81 19.88 13.71
N ASP A 79 -0.26 21.05 13.99
CA ASP A 79 -0.58 22.36 13.43
C ASP A 79 -0.44 22.38 11.91
N LYS A 80 -1.47 21.89 11.23
CA LYS A 80 -1.58 22.07 9.79
C LYS A 80 -1.93 23.52 9.52
N GLU A 81 -1.09 24.18 8.74
CA GLU A 81 -1.25 25.56 8.30
C GLU A 81 -2.67 25.77 7.75
N VAL A 82 -3.49 26.40 8.57
CA VAL A 82 -4.86 26.81 8.25
C VAL A 82 -4.74 27.97 7.27
N VAL A 83 -4.81 27.66 5.97
CA VAL A 83 -4.82 28.68 4.92
C VAL A 83 -6.11 29.49 5.04
N LYS A 84 -6.04 30.66 5.68
CA LYS A 84 -7.08 31.70 5.64
C LYS A 84 -6.88 32.54 4.38
N GLY A 85 -7.02 31.91 3.22
CA GLY A 85 -6.99 32.59 1.92
C GLY A 85 -8.36 33.12 1.53
N LYS A 86 -8.41 34.19 0.73
CA LYS A 86 -9.62 34.58 0.00
C LYS A 86 -9.85 33.54 -1.10
N PHE A 87 -11.04 32.94 -1.13
CA PHE A 87 -11.39 31.93 -2.13
C PHE A 87 -11.97 32.58 -3.39
N ASP A 88 -11.62 32.06 -4.55
CA ASP A 88 -12.25 32.39 -5.82
C ASP A 88 -13.70 31.84 -5.87
N PRO A 89 -14.65 32.41 -6.64
CA PRO A 89 -16.02 31.89 -6.71
C PRO A 89 -16.09 30.41 -7.11
N GLN A 90 -15.18 29.94 -7.96
CA GLN A 90 -15.10 28.51 -8.32
C GLN A 90 -14.70 27.64 -7.12
N GLN A 91 -13.80 28.14 -6.27
CA GLN A 91 -13.37 27.43 -5.06
C GLN A 91 -14.47 27.40 -4.01
N ILE A 92 -15.25 28.47 -3.89
CA ILE A 92 -16.42 28.52 -2.99
C ILE A 92 -17.46 27.47 -3.41
N ALA A 93 -17.76 27.38 -4.71
CA ALA A 93 -18.66 26.34 -5.22
C ALA A 93 -18.12 24.93 -4.97
N ALA A 94 -16.80 24.71 -5.14
CA ALA A 94 -16.16 23.44 -4.84
C ALA A 94 -16.23 23.08 -3.35
N LEU A 95 -16.10 24.07 -2.45
CA LEU A 95 -16.25 23.89 -1.00
C LEU A 95 -17.67 23.46 -0.64
N ASP A 96 -18.68 24.06 -1.27
CA ASP A 96 -20.08 23.72 -1.05
C ASP A 96 -20.38 22.28 -1.53
N ILE A 97 -19.86 21.87 -2.69
CA ILE A 97 -20.00 20.50 -3.21
C ILE A 97 -19.35 19.48 -2.26
N MET A 98 -18.17 19.78 -1.73
CA MET A 98 -17.45 18.89 -0.81
C MET A 98 -18.01 18.94 0.62
N GLY A 99 -18.84 19.94 0.96
CA GLY A 99 -19.38 20.16 2.29
C GLY A 99 -18.33 20.58 3.33
N LEU A 100 -17.26 21.25 2.88
CA LEU A 100 -16.14 21.66 3.74
C LEU A 100 -16.20 23.17 4.03
N LYS A 101 -15.94 23.54 5.28
CA LYS A 101 -15.79 24.95 5.69
C LYS A 101 -14.30 25.30 5.78
N PRO A 102 -13.88 26.52 5.39
CA PRO A 102 -12.55 27.03 5.74
C PRO A 102 -12.41 27.04 7.27
N PRO A 103 -11.33 26.52 7.88
CA PRO A 103 -10.01 26.16 7.34
C PRO A 103 -9.93 24.91 6.46
N LEU A 104 -9.16 24.98 5.38
CA LEU A 104 -8.85 23.81 4.57
C LEU A 104 -7.57 23.12 5.02
N ASP A 105 -7.67 21.81 5.25
CA ASP A 105 -6.56 20.90 5.46
C ASP A 105 -6.58 19.84 4.36
N ILE A 106 -5.43 19.58 3.72
CA ILE A 106 -5.24 18.52 2.72
C ILE A 106 -5.68 17.15 3.28
N GLY A 107 -5.44 16.90 4.57
CA GLY A 107 -5.89 15.67 5.24
C GLY A 107 -7.41 15.55 5.27
N LYS A 108 -8.09 16.59 5.75
CA LYS A 108 -9.57 16.67 5.77
C LYS A 108 -10.18 16.59 4.36
N LEU A 109 -9.56 17.21 3.36
CA LEU A 109 -10.00 17.14 1.97
C LEU A 109 -9.95 15.69 1.45
N LYS A 110 -8.84 14.97 1.69
CA LYS A 110 -8.67 13.58 1.27
C LYS A 110 -9.63 12.62 1.97
N SER A 111 -9.84 12.80 3.28
CA SER A 111 -10.77 11.96 4.03
C SER A 111 -12.22 12.18 3.60
N GLN A 112 -12.64 13.43 3.40
CA GLN A 112 -13.97 13.76 2.89
C GLN A 112 -14.20 13.22 1.47
N TYR A 113 -13.21 13.36 0.58
CA TYR A 113 -13.26 12.77 -0.76
C TYR A 113 -13.46 11.26 -0.69
N LYS A 114 -12.66 10.55 0.11
CA LYS A 114 -12.77 9.10 0.29
C LYS A 114 -14.13 8.69 0.84
N TYR A 115 -14.70 9.49 1.74
CA TYR A 115 -16.04 9.26 2.29
C TYR A 115 -17.12 9.38 1.20
N LEU A 116 -17.11 10.47 0.43
CA LEU A 116 -18.08 10.71 -0.64
C LEU A 116 -17.99 9.68 -1.77
N VAL A 117 -16.77 9.29 -2.17
CA VAL A 117 -16.55 8.24 -3.18
C VAL A 117 -17.12 6.89 -2.72
N LYS A 118 -16.96 6.52 -1.44
CA LYS A 118 -17.54 5.28 -0.89
C LYS A 118 -19.07 5.27 -0.90
N ILE A 119 -19.71 6.45 -0.78
CA ILE A 119 -21.16 6.56 -0.82
C ILE A 119 -21.68 6.51 -2.26
N HIS A 120 -20.99 7.19 -3.18
CA HIS A 120 -21.42 7.32 -4.57
C HIS A 120 -20.76 6.30 -5.52
N HIS A 121 -20.13 5.25 -5.00
CA HIS A 121 -19.44 4.26 -5.82
C HIS A 121 -20.44 3.45 -6.66
N PRO A 122 -20.18 3.23 -7.97
CA PRO A 122 -21.12 2.52 -8.85
C PRO A 122 -21.38 1.07 -8.41
N ASP A 123 -20.38 0.42 -7.79
CA ASP A 123 -20.54 -0.93 -7.21
C ASP A 123 -21.59 -1.00 -6.10
N ARG A 124 -21.70 0.06 -5.28
CA ARG A 124 -22.66 0.10 -4.17
C ARG A 124 -24.04 0.58 -4.60
N ASN A 125 -24.10 1.45 -5.61
CA ASN A 125 -25.34 2.05 -6.09
C ASN A 125 -25.82 1.43 -7.42
N GLY A 126 -25.31 0.25 -7.80
CA GLY A 126 -25.82 -0.53 -8.94
C GLY A 126 -25.87 0.20 -10.28
N GLY A 127 -25.04 1.22 -10.50
CA GLY A 127 -25.06 2.05 -11.71
C GLY A 127 -26.12 3.15 -11.77
N ASP A 128 -26.61 3.63 -10.61
CA ASP A 128 -27.51 4.79 -10.56
C ASP A 128 -26.90 6.04 -11.21
N LYS A 129 -27.56 6.56 -12.26
CA LYS A 129 -27.10 7.70 -13.06
C LYS A 129 -26.89 8.97 -12.22
N GLU A 130 -27.74 9.20 -11.23
CA GLU A 130 -27.63 10.36 -10.33
C GLU A 130 -26.38 10.27 -9.42
N ALA A 131 -26.00 9.07 -8.99
CA ALA A 131 -24.80 8.87 -8.18
C ALA A 131 -23.53 9.11 -9.01
N GLU A 132 -23.54 8.70 -10.28
CA GLU A 132 -22.45 8.98 -11.21
C GLU A 132 -22.27 10.48 -11.48
N GLU A 133 -23.37 11.20 -11.71
CA GLU A 133 -23.34 12.65 -11.92
C GLU A 133 -22.78 13.38 -10.69
N ARG A 134 -23.20 12.98 -9.48
CA ARG A 134 -22.61 13.51 -8.23
C ARG A 134 -21.13 13.19 -8.09
N LEU A 135 -20.71 11.96 -8.42
CA LEU A 135 -19.31 11.57 -8.34
C LEU A 135 -18.42 12.37 -9.29
N LYS A 136 -18.93 12.71 -10.49
CA LYS A 136 -18.24 13.62 -11.43
C LYS A 136 -18.02 15.00 -10.82
N LEU A 137 -19.07 15.59 -10.26
CA LEU A 137 -18.98 16.90 -9.57
C LEU A 137 -17.99 16.87 -8.40
N ILE A 138 -17.98 15.79 -7.61
CA ILE A 138 -17.04 15.59 -6.49
C ILE A 138 -15.60 15.52 -7.00
N ASN A 139 -15.34 14.83 -8.11
CA ASN A 139 -14.00 14.75 -8.69
C ASN A 139 -13.50 16.11 -9.18
N GLU A 140 -14.36 16.91 -9.84
CA GLU A 140 -14.04 18.27 -10.28
C GLU A 140 -13.79 19.22 -9.09
N ALA A 141 -14.61 19.15 -8.05
CA ALA A 141 -14.41 19.92 -6.82
C ALA A 141 -13.10 19.51 -6.10
N TYR A 142 -12.75 18.23 -6.11
CA TYR A 142 -11.50 17.76 -5.51
C TYR A 142 -10.27 18.22 -6.29
N THR A 143 -10.28 18.19 -7.63
CA THR A 143 -9.13 18.64 -8.43
C THR A 143 -8.87 20.13 -8.27
N THR A 144 -9.92 20.96 -8.27
CA THR A 144 -9.83 22.41 -8.05
C THR A 144 -9.28 22.75 -6.67
N LEU A 145 -9.80 22.13 -5.60
CA LEU A 145 -9.30 22.35 -4.23
C LEU A 145 -7.88 21.82 -4.03
N LYS A 146 -7.54 20.70 -4.67
CA LYS A 146 -6.18 20.14 -4.62
C LYS A 146 -5.17 21.04 -5.34
N GLN A 147 -5.54 21.68 -6.44
CA GLN A 147 -4.68 22.67 -7.11
C GLN A 147 -4.45 23.92 -6.27
N PHE A 148 -5.44 24.35 -5.48
CA PHE A 148 -5.31 25.49 -4.58
C PHE A 148 -4.43 25.21 -3.36
N LEU A 149 -4.47 23.98 -2.84
CA LEU A 149 -3.68 23.57 -1.67
C LEU A 149 -2.31 22.98 -2.01
N SER A 150 -2.01 22.79 -3.29
CA SER A 150 -0.70 22.31 -3.77
C SER A 150 0.24 23.46 -4.04
#